data_AF-A0A924GNV5-F1
#
_entry.id   AF-A0A924GNV5-F1
#
_cell.length_a   1.000
_cell.length_b   1.000
_cell.length_c   1.000
_cell.angle_alpha   90.00
_cell.angle_beta   90.00
_cell.angle_gamma   90.00
#
_symmetry.space_group_name_H-M   'P 1'
#
loop_
_entity.id
_entity.type
_entity.pdbx_description
1 polymer ?
#
loop_
_entity_poly.entity_id
_entity_poly.type
_entity_poly.pdbx_seq_one_letter_code
_entity_poly.pdbx_strand_id
1 'polypeptide(L)'
;ARTRWVNGVVAAGVLAMSLLVAGFFLREQFADSWKSAKTVVMEHRARSTSPQPLMFMGDLPHSASFYSHGKARAVPGNAELAALVAKGPLFVALNPDQVLALTPELKAQLSLLATSGAYRLYAAKN
;
A
#
# COMPACT_ATOMS: atom_id res chain seq x y z
N ALA A 1 28.18 17.83 -41.37
CA ALA A 1 28.70 17.72 -39.97
C ALA A 1 27.80 18.41 -38.93
N ARG A 2 27.24 19.60 -39.21
CA ARG A 2 26.42 20.40 -38.26
C ARG A 2 25.15 19.70 -37.72
N THR A 3 24.44 18.95 -38.56
CA THR A 3 23.20 18.23 -38.20
C THR A 3 23.39 17.13 -37.16
N ARG A 4 24.56 16.48 -37.10
CA ARG A 4 24.83 15.40 -36.13
C ARG A 4 25.02 15.93 -34.70
N TRP A 5 25.58 17.14 -34.56
CA TRP A 5 25.73 17.81 -33.26
C TRP A 5 24.40 18.32 -32.72
N VAL A 6 23.57 18.91 -33.58
CA VAL A 6 22.23 19.38 -33.17
C VAL A 6 21.36 18.20 -32.73
N ASN A 7 21.38 17.08 -33.47
CA ASN A 7 20.64 15.88 -33.08
C ASN A 7 21.13 15.27 -31.76
N GLY A 8 22.44 15.33 -31.48
CA GLY A 8 23.00 14.87 -30.21
C GLY A 8 22.52 15.71 -29.02
N VAL A 9 22.49 17.03 -29.16
CA VAL A 9 22.03 17.95 -28.10
C VAL A 9 20.53 17.79 -27.84
N VAL A 10 19.73 17.67 -28.90
CA VAL A 10 18.28 17.43 -28.77
C VAL A 10 18.00 16.08 -28.10
N ALA A 11 18.68 15.02 -28.52
CA ALA A 11 18.52 13.69 -27.91
C ALA A 11 18.92 13.67 -26.43
N ALA A 12 20.02 14.33 -26.07
CA ALA A 12 20.44 14.46 -24.68
C ALA A 12 19.43 15.24 -23.83
N GLY A 13 18.84 16.31 -24.38
CA GLY A 13 17.78 17.08 -23.71
C GLY A 13 16.52 16.26 -23.47
N VAL A 14 16.09 15.46 -24.45
CA VAL A 14 14.93 14.57 -24.30
C VAL A 14 15.20 13.50 -23.24
N LEU A 15 16.37 12.84 -23.27
CA LEU A 15 16.74 11.83 -22.27
C LEU A 15 16.80 12.40 -20.85
N ALA A 16 17.39 13.59 -20.68
CA ALA A 16 17.45 14.25 -19.38
C ALA A 16 16.05 14.59 -18.87
N MET A 17 15.16 15.08 -19.73
CA MET A 17 13.78 15.40 -19.35
C MET A 17 12.97 14.16 -19.00
N SER A 18 13.14 13.07 -19.77
CA SER A 18 12.52 11.78 -19.46
C SER A 18 12.96 11.23 -18.11
N LEU A 19 14.25 11.34 -17.77
CA LEU A 19 14.78 10.92 -16.47
C LEU A 19 14.23 11.77 -15.31
N LEU A 20 14.12 13.08 -15.49
CA LEU A 20 13.54 13.98 -14.48
C LEU A 20 12.06 13.67 -14.23
N VAL A 21 11.29 13.44 -15.29
CA VAL A 21 9.87 13.08 -15.18
C VAL A 21 9.72 11.72 -14.49
N ALA A 22 10.49 10.70 -14.89
CA ALA A 22 10.48 9.40 -14.23
C ALA A 22 10.83 9.52 -12.73
N GLY A 23 11.88 10.28 -12.40
CA GLY A 23 12.28 10.54 -11.02
C GLY A 23 11.20 11.28 -10.21
N PHE A 24 10.47 12.20 -10.82
CA PHE A 24 9.35 12.89 -10.20
C PHE A 24 8.20 11.93 -9.86
N PHE A 25 7.80 11.08 -10.81
CA PHE A 25 6.76 10.07 -10.57
C PHE A 25 7.16 9.04 -9.51
N LEU A 26 8.42 8.57 -9.53
CA LEU A 26 8.96 7.70 -8.48
C LEU A 26 8.87 8.38 -7.11
N ARG A 27 9.26 9.66 -7.01
CA ARG A 27 9.23 10.41 -5.75
C ARG A 27 7.82 10.60 -5.21
N GLU A 28 6.83 10.93 -6.05
CA GLU A 28 5.44 11.06 -5.60
C GLU A 28 4.89 9.71 -5.10
N GLN A 29 5.15 8.62 -5.81
CA GLN A 29 4.68 7.29 -5.43
C GLN A 29 5.22 6.87 -4.04
N PHE A 30 6.50 7.16 -3.75
CA PHE A 30 7.06 6.90 -2.42
C PHE A 30 6.49 7.84 -1.35
N ALA A 31 6.31 9.13 -1.65
CA ALA A 31 5.77 10.11 -0.71
C ALA A 31 4.30 9.84 -0.34
N ASP A 32 3.49 9.41 -1.31
CA ASP A 32 2.10 9.02 -1.10
C ASP A 32 2.00 7.74 -0.28
N SER A 33 2.88 6.75 -0.51
CA SER A 33 2.93 5.54 0.31
C SER A 33 3.27 5.83 1.78
N TRP A 34 4.20 6.78 2.01
CA TRP A 34 4.60 7.20 3.36
C TRP A 34 3.46 7.87 4.11
N LYS A 35 2.77 8.80 3.45
CA LYS A 35 1.62 9.50 4.04
C LYS A 35 0.44 8.54 4.26
N SER A 36 0.16 7.65 3.32
CA SER A 36 -0.98 6.74 3.42
C SER A 36 -0.81 5.74 4.57
N ALA A 37 0.38 5.17 4.74
CA ALA A 37 0.63 4.21 5.82
C ALA A 37 0.44 4.83 7.22
N LYS A 38 0.85 6.09 7.42
CA LYS A 38 0.63 6.81 8.67
C LYS A 38 -0.86 7.01 8.96
N THR A 39 -1.64 7.41 7.95
CA THR A 39 -3.09 7.67 8.10
C THR A 39 -3.86 6.39 8.44
N VAL A 40 -3.55 5.28 7.78
CA VAL A 40 -4.18 3.97 8.07
C VAL A 40 -3.95 3.55 9.52
N VAL A 41 -2.71 3.70 10.01
CA VAL A 41 -2.38 3.29 11.38
C VAL A 41 -3.06 4.19 12.41
N MET A 42 -3.14 5.50 12.14
CA MET A 42 -3.86 6.42 13.01
C MET A 42 -5.37 6.14 13.04
N GLU A 43 -6.00 5.87 11.89
CA GLU A 43 -7.41 5.48 11.84
C GLU A 43 -7.68 4.16 12.55
N HIS A 44 -6.82 3.16 12.36
CA HIS A 44 -6.90 1.90 13.11
C HIS A 44 -6.80 2.17 14.62
N ARG A 45 -5.83 2.99 15.07
CA ARG A 45 -5.67 3.31 16.50
C ARG A 45 -6.84 4.12 17.06
N ALA A 46 -7.49 4.94 16.25
CA ALA A 46 -8.65 5.73 16.66
C ALA A 46 -9.93 4.88 16.80
N ARG A 47 -10.06 3.77 16.06
CA ARG A 47 -11.26 2.91 16.08
C ARG A 47 -11.08 1.59 16.81
N SER A 48 -9.85 1.12 16.98
CA SER A 48 -9.58 -0.15 17.64
C SER A 48 -9.52 0.05 19.15
N THR A 49 -10.60 -0.31 19.84
CA THR A 49 -10.67 -0.39 21.32
C THR A 49 -9.85 -1.57 21.87
N SER A 50 -9.34 -2.43 20.98
CA SER A 50 -8.66 -3.69 21.30
C SER A 50 -7.23 -3.69 20.73
N PRO A 51 -6.25 -4.32 21.40
CA PRO A 51 -4.85 -4.36 20.94
C PRO A 51 -4.60 -5.28 19.73
N GLN A 52 -5.61 -5.51 18.87
CA GLN A 52 -5.51 -6.42 17.73
C GLN A 52 -4.46 -5.93 16.71
N PRO A 53 -3.62 -6.84 16.19
CA PRO A 53 -2.57 -6.50 15.24
C PRO A 53 -3.16 -6.14 13.87
N LEU A 54 -2.65 -5.06 13.27
CA LEU A 54 -3.03 -4.60 11.94
C LEU A 54 -2.24 -5.39 10.89
N MET A 55 -2.92 -6.15 10.04
CA MET A 55 -2.26 -6.94 9.01
C MET A 55 -2.17 -6.13 7.71
N PHE A 56 -1.02 -6.17 7.03
CA PHE A 56 -0.84 -5.60 5.69
C PHE A 56 -0.61 -6.75 4.71
N MET A 57 -1.32 -6.75 3.58
CA MET A 57 -1.09 -7.77 2.55
C MET A 57 0.11 -7.38 1.69
N GLY A 58 0.99 -8.34 1.38
CA GLY A 58 2.23 -8.12 0.64
C GLY A 58 3.31 -7.44 1.49
N ASP A 59 3.96 -6.42 0.93
CA ASP A 59 5.04 -5.71 1.60
C ASP A 59 4.50 -4.83 2.74
N LEU A 60 5.05 -5.04 3.94
CA LEU A 60 4.77 -4.19 5.09
C LEU A 60 5.51 -2.86 4.90
N PRO A 61 4.80 -1.72 4.76
CA PRO A 61 5.47 -0.43 4.67
C PRO A 61 6.29 -0.20 5.93
N HIS A 62 7.54 0.23 5.78
CA HIS A 62 8.46 0.40 6.91
C HIS A 62 7.94 1.42 7.96
N SER A 63 7.07 2.34 7.53
CA SER A 63 6.35 3.29 8.37
C SER A 63 5.16 2.66 9.12
N ALA A 64 4.54 1.61 8.57
CA ALA A 64 3.42 0.93 9.22
C ALA A 64 3.86 0.15 10.46
N SER A 65 5.01 -0.53 10.40
CA SER A 65 5.62 -1.17 11.58
C SER A 65 6.02 -0.15 12.65
N PHE A 66 6.52 1.02 12.23
CA PHE A 66 6.89 2.12 13.12
C PHE A 66 5.68 2.72 13.85
N TYR A 67 4.64 3.12 13.11
CA TYR A 67 3.46 3.76 13.71
C TYR A 67 2.55 2.79 14.49
N SER A 68 2.60 1.49 14.17
CA SER A 68 1.83 0.46 14.89
C SER A 68 2.55 -0.05 16.14
N HIS A 69 3.71 0.51 16.50
CA HIS A 69 4.58 0.03 17.58
C HIS A 69 4.92 -1.47 17.42
N GLY A 70 5.18 -1.93 16.19
CA GLY A 70 5.54 -3.33 15.90
C GLY A 70 4.37 -4.31 15.89
N LYS A 71 3.13 -3.84 16.00
CA LYS A 71 1.93 -4.69 15.91
C LYS A 71 1.47 -4.96 14.48
N ALA A 72 2.01 -4.24 13.51
CA ALA A 72 1.70 -4.49 12.11
C ALA A 72 2.48 -5.71 11.59
N ARG A 73 1.79 -6.62 10.90
CA ARG A 73 2.38 -7.84 10.33
C ARG A 73 2.09 -7.92 8.84
N ALA A 74 3.09 -8.36 8.07
CA ALA A 74 2.92 -8.70 6.67
C ALA A 74 2.16 -10.02 6.54
N VAL A 75 1.27 -10.10 5.57
CA VAL A 75 0.60 -11.33 5.14
C VAL A 75 0.98 -11.57 3.67
N PRO A 76 1.73 -12.64 3.37
CA PRO A 76 2.29 -12.87 2.04
C PRO A 76 1.24 -13.03 0.93
N GLY A 77 0.07 -13.60 1.23
CA GLY A 77 -1.01 -13.70 0.24
C GLY A 77 -2.38 -14.13 0.76
N ASN A 78 -3.29 -14.36 -0.21
CA ASN A 78 -4.70 -14.64 0.04
C ASN A 78 -4.94 -15.90 0.90
N ALA A 79 -4.15 -16.97 0.71
CA ALA A 79 -4.33 -18.21 1.46
C ALA A 79 -4.06 -18.03 2.97
N GLU A 80 -3.02 -17.27 3.31
CA GLU A 80 -2.70 -16.96 4.71
C GLU A 80 -3.69 -15.96 5.29
N LEU A 81 -4.16 -15.01 4.48
CA LEU A 81 -5.22 -14.10 4.89
C LEU A 81 -6.51 -14.87 5.23
N ALA A 82 -6.92 -15.82 4.39
CA ALA A 82 -8.09 -16.66 4.65
C ALA A 82 -7.93 -17.47 5.95
N ALA A 83 -6.73 -18.03 6.19
CA ALA A 83 -6.43 -18.74 7.42
C ALA A 83 -6.48 -17.84 8.67
N LEU A 84 -6.12 -16.56 8.53
CA LEU A 84 -6.19 -15.59 9.64
C LEU A 84 -7.62 -15.10 9.89
N VAL A 85 -8.39 -14.85 8.83
CA VAL A 85 -9.83 -14.51 8.92
C VAL A 85 -10.59 -15.63 9.61
N ALA A 86 -10.31 -16.90 9.28
CA ALA A 86 -10.95 -18.06 9.91
C ALA A 86 -10.61 -18.23 11.41
N LYS A 87 -9.49 -17.65 11.88
CA LYS A 87 -9.07 -17.74 13.29
C LYS A 87 -9.77 -16.75 14.21
N GLY A 88 -10.38 -15.70 13.69
CA GLY A 88 -11.02 -14.69 14.51
C GLY A 88 -11.09 -13.29 13.90
N PRO A 89 -11.63 -12.32 14.65
CA PRO A 89 -11.70 -10.93 14.23
C PRO A 89 -10.29 -10.37 13.95
N LEU A 90 -10.13 -9.81 12.76
CA LEU A 90 -8.87 -9.31 12.22
C LEU A 90 -9.09 -7.99 11.49
N PHE A 91 -8.13 -7.07 11.59
CA PHE A 91 -8.05 -5.88 10.75
C PHE A 91 -6.98 -6.05 9.68
N VAL A 92 -7.34 -5.79 8.43
CA VAL A 92 -6.44 -5.90 7.28
C VAL A 92 -6.45 -4.61 6.46
N ALA A 93 -5.27 -4.12 6.09
CA ALA A 93 -5.08 -3.02 5.15
C ALA A 93 -4.68 -3.58 3.78
N LEU A 94 -5.44 -3.19 2.75
CA LEU A 94 -5.27 -3.67 1.38
C LEU A 94 -5.15 -2.49 0.40
N ASN A 95 -4.24 -2.58 -0.55
CA ASN A 95 -4.22 -1.68 -1.70
C ASN A 95 -5.34 -2.01 -2.71
N PRO A 96 -5.78 -1.07 -3.55
CA PRO A 96 -6.80 -1.31 -4.57
C PRO A 96 -6.52 -2.53 -5.46
N ASP A 97 -5.26 -2.68 -5.89
CA ASP A 97 -4.82 -3.81 -6.73
C ASP A 97 -4.94 -5.16 -5.98
N GLN A 98 -4.67 -5.14 -4.68
CA GLN A 98 -4.81 -6.31 -3.81
C GLN A 98 -6.28 -6.65 -3.56
N VAL A 99 -7.14 -5.64 -3.44
CA VAL A 99 -8.60 -5.85 -3.34
C VAL A 99 -9.17 -6.48 -4.60
N LEU A 100 -8.62 -6.15 -5.78
CA LEU A 100 -8.98 -6.78 -7.04
C LEU A 100 -8.49 -8.23 -7.13
N ALA A 101 -7.33 -8.52 -6.52
CA ALA A 101 -6.75 -9.86 -6.47
C ALA A 101 -7.35 -10.77 -5.38
N LEU A 102 -8.26 -10.28 -4.53
CA LEU A 102 -8.94 -11.11 -3.52
C LEU A 102 -9.88 -12.13 -4.18
N THR A 103 -9.90 -13.33 -3.64
CA THR A 103 -10.93 -14.33 -3.98
C THR A 103 -12.32 -13.84 -3.55
N PRO A 104 -13.40 -14.16 -4.29
CA PRO A 104 -14.76 -13.72 -3.96
C PRO A 104 -15.20 -14.06 -2.54
N GLU A 105 -14.77 -15.23 -2.04
CA GLU A 105 -15.08 -15.75 -0.71
C GLU A 105 -14.51 -14.83 0.39
N LEU A 106 -13.21 -14.52 0.32
CA LEU A 106 -12.57 -13.54 1.21
C LEU A 106 -13.22 -12.17 1.14
N LYS A 107 -13.61 -11.73 -0.06
CA LYS A 107 -14.26 -10.43 -0.26
C LYS A 107 -15.62 -10.35 0.44
N ALA A 108 -16.35 -11.47 0.51
CA ALA A 108 -17.61 -11.56 1.25
C ALA A 108 -17.41 -11.56 2.77
N GLN A 109 -16.26 -12.04 3.24
CA GLN A 109 -15.88 -12.09 4.67
C GLN A 109 -15.21 -10.81 5.16
N LEU A 110 -14.87 -9.87 4.27
CA LEU A 110 -14.20 -8.62 4.62
C LEU A 110 -15.15 -7.43 4.48
N SER A 111 -15.40 -6.75 5.60
CA SER A 111 -16.17 -5.50 5.61
C SER A 111 -15.23 -4.30 5.51
N LEU A 112 -15.44 -3.44 4.51
CA LEU A 112 -14.72 -2.17 4.41
C LEU A 112 -15.09 -1.30 5.61
N LEU A 113 -14.10 -0.83 6.36
CA LEU A 113 -14.29 0.07 7.50
C LEU A 113 -13.88 1.50 7.18
N ALA A 114 -12.78 1.67 6.46
CA ALA A 114 -12.25 2.98 6.12
C ALA A 114 -11.38 2.93 4.87
N THR A 115 -11.21 4.09 4.25
CA THR A 115 -10.26 4.28 3.14
C THR A 115 -9.29 5.36 3.57
N SER A 116 -8.01 5.03 3.63
CA SER A 116 -6.94 5.92 4.09
C SER A 116 -5.82 5.99 3.06
N GLY A 117 -5.82 7.07 2.26
CA GLY A 117 -4.86 7.28 1.18
C GLY A 117 -4.91 6.15 0.15
N ALA A 118 -3.76 5.52 -0.10
CA ALA A 118 -3.62 4.40 -1.03
C ALA A 118 -4.17 3.06 -0.51
N TYR A 119 -4.58 2.97 0.76
CA TYR A 119 -5.00 1.72 1.38
C TYR A 119 -6.46 1.76 1.82
N ARG A 120 -7.10 0.61 1.79
CA ARG A 120 -8.45 0.37 2.32
C ARG A 120 -8.34 -0.55 3.54
N LEU A 121 -8.93 -0.12 4.64
CA LEU A 121 -8.98 -0.89 5.88
C LEU A 121 -10.26 -1.74 5.88
N TYR A 122 -10.08 -3.04 6.05
CA TYR A 122 -11.13 -4.03 6.16
C TYR A 122 -11.09 -4.69 7.54
N ALA A 123 -12.25 -5.08 8.03
CA ALA A 123 -12.38 -5.99 9.15
C ALA A 123 -12.97 -7.33 8.70
N ALA A 124 -12.42 -8.42 9.24
CA ALA A 124 -13.02 -9.74 9.13
C ALA A 124 -14.39 -9.73 9.81
N LYS A 125 -15.41 -10.07 9.04
CA LYS A 125 -16.79 -10.26 9.48
C LYS A 125 -16.91 -11.73 9.89
N ASN A 126 -16.63 -12.00 11.16
CA ASN A 126 -16.96 -13.28 11.78
C ASN A 126 -18.47 -13.44 11.91
#